data_AF-A0ABD1DRB8-F1
#
_entry.id   AF-A0ABD1DRB8-F1
#
_cell.length_a   1.000
_cell.length_b   1.000
_cell.length_c   1.000
_cell.angle_alpha   90.00
_cell.angle_beta   90.00
_cell.angle_gamma   90.00
#
_symmetry.space_group_name_H-M   'P 1'
#
loop_
_entity.id
_entity.type
_entity.pdbx_description
1 polymer ?
#
loop_
_entity_poly.entity_id
_entity_poly.type
_entity_poly.pdbx_seq_one_letter_code
_entity_poly.pdbx_strand_id
1 'polypeptide(L)'
;LNSIQPGCYTITCSHSRAWEYYAESVVPGNERNFVAVKCNGLGALISGLCRKRTAVMGFAVGTNSSSTITKGNFFLRVNSAPPYGRGENY
;
A
#
# COMPACT_ATOMS: atom_id res chain seq x y z
N LEU A 1 3.17 -2.93 -17.04
CA LEU A 1 3.57 -2.77 -15.63
C LEU A 1 4.80 -1.87 -15.61
N ASN A 2 4.76 -0.73 -14.92
CA ASN A 2 5.94 0.11 -14.72
C ASN A 2 6.38 -0.04 -13.26
N SER A 3 7.69 -0.20 -13.02
CA SER A 3 8.28 -0.33 -11.67
C SER A 3 8.52 1.02 -11.00
N ILE A 4 8.40 2.12 -11.76
CA ILE A 4 8.51 3.49 -11.25
C ILE A 4 7.23 3.87 -10.49
N GLN A 5 7.40 4.36 -9.26
CA GLN A 5 6.28 4.75 -8.40
C GLN A 5 5.60 6.04 -8.91
N PRO A 6 4.29 6.24 -8.63
CA PRO A 6 3.60 7.48 -8.98
C PRO A 6 4.35 8.73 -8.48
N GLY A 7 4.49 9.72 -9.37
CA GLY A 7 5.21 10.97 -9.08
C GLY A 7 6.73 10.88 -9.16
N CYS A 8 7.31 9.72 -9.48
CA CYS A 8 8.73 9.56 -9.70
C CYS A 8 9.10 9.45 -11.19
N TYR A 9 10.32 9.90 -11.51
CA TYR A 9 10.90 9.81 -12.85
C TYR A 9 12.22 9.02 -12.87
N THR A 10 12.73 8.65 -11.70
CA THR A 10 13.97 7.88 -11.54
C THR A 10 13.75 6.70 -10.60
N ILE A 11 14.64 5.71 -10.71
CA ILE A 11 14.68 4.55 -9.82
C ILE A 11 14.99 5.01 -8.39
N THR A 12 15.88 6.00 -8.21
CA THR A 12 16.25 6.54 -6.90
C THR A 12 15.07 7.18 -6.18
N CYS A 13 14.24 7.96 -6.90
CA CYS A 13 12.98 8.47 -6.35
C CYS A 13 12.03 7.32 -5.97
N SER A 14 11.86 6.34 -6.86
CA SER A 14 10.96 5.21 -6.58
C SER A 14 11.44 4.37 -5.40
N HIS A 15 12.75 4.31 -5.17
CA HIS A 15 13.35 3.65 -4.03
C HIS A 15 13.10 4.43 -2.72
N SER A 16 13.16 5.77 -2.74
CA SER A 16 12.89 6.58 -1.53
C SER A 16 11.45 6.44 -1.04
N ARG A 17 10.50 6.21 -1.94
CA ARG A 17 9.09 5.98 -1.62
C ARG A 17 8.87 4.89 -0.57
N ALA A 18 9.74 3.87 -0.51
CA ALA A 18 9.61 2.80 0.47
C ALA A 18 9.63 3.32 1.92
N TRP A 19 10.60 4.18 2.25
CA TRP A 19 10.70 4.73 3.60
C TRP A 19 9.75 5.92 3.80
N GLU A 20 9.42 6.67 2.75
CA GLU A 20 8.45 7.77 2.81
C GLU A 20 7.03 7.27 3.13
N TYR A 21 6.60 6.17 2.52
CA TYR A 21 5.30 5.55 2.83
C TYR A 21 5.26 5.05 4.28
N TYR A 22 6.36 4.46 4.76
CA TYR A 22 6.43 4.04 6.16
C TYR A 22 6.38 5.24 7.10
N ALA A 23 7.14 6.31 6.82
CA ALA A 23 7.14 7.53 7.61
C ALA A 23 5.74 8.17 7.68
N GLU A 24 5.03 8.24 6.56
CA GLU A 24 3.65 8.75 6.53
C GLU A 24 2.71 7.90 7.40
N SER A 25 2.87 6.57 7.41
CA SER A 25 2.04 5.67 8.22
C SER A 25 2.23 5.83 9.74
N VAL A 26 3.29 6.51 10.19
CA VAL A 26 3.54 6.79 11.60
C VAL A 26 2.90 8.12 12.04
N VAL A 27 2.51 8.98 11.10
CA VAL A 27 1.88 10.28 11.40
C VAL A 27 0.51 10.06 12.06
N PRO A 28 0.20 10.71 13.19
CA PRO A 28 -1.10 10.58 13.85
C PRO A 28 -2.28 10.81 12.90
N GLY A 29 -3.18 9.84 12.81
CA GLY A 29 -4.33 9.86 11.92
C GLY A 29 -4.10 9.24 10.53
N ASN A 30 -2.85 8.92 10.17
CA ASN A 30 -2.51 8.30 8.88
C ASN A 30 -2.21 6.80 8.99
N GLU A 31 -2.31 6.20 10.17
CA GLU A 31 -1.84 4.85 10.46
C GLU A 31 -2.52 3.79 9.58
N ARG A 32 -3.71 4.09 9.06
CA ARG A 32 -4.53 3.19 8.24
C ARG A 32 -4.68 3.67 6.78
N ASN A 33 -3.88 4.64 6.33
CA ASN A 33 -4.02 5.21 4.99
C ASN A 33 -3.54 4.27 3.86
N PHE A 34 -2.69 3.29 4.18
CA PHE A 34 -2.14 2.35 3.20
C PHE A 34 -2.89 1.02 3.23
N VAL A 35 -4.15 1.04 2.78
CA VAL A 35 -4.98 -0.17 2.68
C VAL A 35 -4.59 -0.96 1.43
N ALA A 36 -4.12 -2.19 1.64
CA ALA A 36 -3.69 -3.10 0.59
C ALA A 36 -4.60 -4.32 0.51
N VAL A 37 -4.75 -4.87 -0.71
CA VAL A 37 -5.55 -6.09 -0.94
C VAL A 37 -4.64 -7.28 -1.22
N LYS A 38 -4.99 -8.43 -0.68
CA LYS A 38 -4.29 -9.69 -0.97
C LYS A 38 -4.56 -10.09 -2.41
N CYS A 39 -3.49 -10.25 -3.19
CA CYS A 39 -3.63 -10.63 -4.59
C CYS A 39 -2.46 -11.49 -5.09
N ASN A 40 -2.68 -12.22 -6.17
CA ASN A 40 -1.64 -13.08 -6.78
C ASN A 40 -0.68 -12.29 -7.69
N GLY A 41 -0.94 -11.00 -7.91
CA GLY A 41 -0.07 -10.12 -8.70
C GLY A 41 -0.72 -8.76 -8.95
N LEU A 42 0.10 -7.80 -9.38
CA LEU A 42 -0.35 -6.45 -9.71
C LEU A 42 -1.32 -6.41 -10.91
N GLY A 43 -1.15 -7.32 -11.88
CA GLY A 43 -2.11 -7.45 -12.99
C GLY A 43 -3.52 -7.78 -12.51
N ALA A 44 -3.64 -8.73 -11.58
CA ALA A 44 -4.93 -9.11 -10.99
C ALA A 44 -5.55 -7.96 -10.15
N LEU A 45 -4.72 -7.12 -9.52
CA LEU A 45 -5.19 -5.88 -8.88
C LEU A 45 -5.81 -4.92 -9.90
N ILE A 46 -5.11 -4.68 -11.01
CA ILE A 46 -5.56 -3.76 -12.05
C ILE A 46 -6.85 -4.26 -12.71
N SER A 47 -6.96 -5.56 -12.94
CA SER A 47 -8.16 -6.20 -13.52
C SER A 47 -9.30 -6.43 -12.52
N GLY A 48 -9.15 -6.06 -11.24
CA GLY A 48 -10.21 -6.23 -10.23
C GLY A 48 -10.49 -7.68 -9.82
N LEU A 49 -9.54 -8.60 -10.01
CA LEU A 49 -9.70 -10.04 -9.78
C LEU A 49 -9.26 -10.50 -8.37
N CYS A 50 -8.88 -9.58 -7.50
CA CYS A 50 -8.38 -9.91 -6.16
C CYS A 50 -9.51 -10.37 -5.23
N ARG A 51 -9.17 -11.25 -4.28
CA ARG A 51 -10.09 -11.63 -3.19
C ARG A 51 -10.27 -10.45 -2.25
N LYS A 52 -11.47 -10.28 -1.67
CA LYS A 52 -11.79 -9.22 -0.68
C LYS A 52 -11.13 -9.47 0.69
N ARG A 53 -9.81 -9.60 0.73
CA ARG A 53 -9.01 -9.66 1.96
C ARG A 53 -8.04 -8.49 1.98
N THR A 54 -8.19 -7.61 2.95
CA THR A 54 -7.38 -6.40 3.08
C THR A 54 -6.42 -6.50 4.25
N ALA A 55 -5.35 -5.72 4.19
CA ALA A 55 -4.42 -5.47 5.27
C ALA A 55 -3.92 -4.03 5.20
N VAL A 56 -3.46 -3.50 6.32
CA VAL A 56 -2.82 -2.17 6.38
C VAL A 56 -1.31 -2.37 6.28
N MET A 57 -0.66 -1.62 5.39
CA MET A 57 0.79 -1.51 5.32
C MET A 57 1.27 -0.42 6.29
N GLY A 58 2.47 -0.61 6.84
CA GLY A 58 3.17 0.41 7.63
C GLY A 58 3.05 0.15 9.12
N PHE A 59 2.97 1.23 9.90
CA PHE A 59 3.01 1.20 11.36
C PHE A 59 1.92 0.34 11.99
N ALA A 60 0.67 0.46 11.53
CA ALA A 60 -0.48 -0.29 12.07
C ALA A 60 -0.69 -1.67 11.41
N VAL A 61 0.35 -2.28 10.84
CA VAL A 61 0.23 -3.65 10.32
C VAL A 61 -0.14 -4.61 11.46
N GLY A 62 -1.17 -5.43 11.25
CA GLY A 62 -1.61 -6.43 12.24
C GLY A 62 -2.49 -5.92 13.38
N THR A 63 -2.86 -4.64 13.43
CA THR A 63 -3.76 -4.10 14.46
C THR A 63 -5.24 -4.38 14.19
N ASN A 64 -5.58 -4.90 13.00
CA ASN A 64 -6.96 -5.20 12.61
C ASN A 64 -7.29 -6.67 12.92
N SER A 65 -8.45 -6.92 13.52
CA SER A 65 -8.94 -8.18 14.12
C SER A 65 -8.99 -9.44 13.23
N SER A 66 -8.54 -9.38 11.98
CA SER A 66 -8.34 -10.57 11.16
C SER A 66 -6.93 -11.11 11.40
N SER A 67 -6.68 -11.59 12.63
CA SER A 67 -5.44 -12.19 13.15
C SER A 67 -5.02 -13.50 12.45
N THR A 68 -5.38 -13.68 11.17
CA THR A 68 -4.66 -14.60 10.29
C THR A 68 -3.42 -13.86 9.83
N ILE A 69 -2.25 -14.30 10.29
CA ILE A 69 -0.93 -13.85 9.85
C ILE A 69 -0.99 -13.31 8.42
N THR A 70 -0.69 -12.02 8.25
CA THR A 70 -0.71 -11.29 6.97
C THR A 70 0.43 -11.78 6.06
N LYS A 71 0.35 -13.05 5.65
CA LYS A 71 1.31 -13.75 4.79
C LYS A 71 0.87 -13.68 3.34
N GLY A 72 1.84 -13.48 2.46
CA GLY A 72 1.65 -13.40 1.01
C GLY A 72 1.72 -11.98 0.49
N ASN A 73 1.40 -11.82 -0.79
CA ASN A 73 1.55 -10.55 -1.49
C ASN A 73 0.29 -9.71 -1.38
N PHE A 74 0.50 -8.44 -1.02
CA PHE A 74 -0.53 -7.42 -0.94
C PHE A 74 -0.15 -6.28 -1.87
N PHE A 75 -1.15 -5.71 -2.53
CA PHE A 75 -0.95 -4.62 -3.46
C PHE A 75 -1.95 -3.52 -3.16
N LEU A 76 -1.52 -2.27 -3.36
CA LEU A 76 -2.31 -1.07 -3.15
C LEU A 76 -1.98 -0.04 -4.23
N ARG A 77 -2.87 0.95 -4.36
CA ARG A 77 -2.63 2.15 -5.15
C ARG A 77 -2.28 3.29 -4.21
N VAL A 78 -1.40 4.17 -4.65
CA VAL A 78 -0.91 5.33 -3.91
C VAL A 78 -1.02 6.58 -4.77
N ASN A 79 -1.05 7.75 -4.14
CA ASN A 79 -1.01 9.04 -4.82
C ASN A 79 0.42 9.36 -5.32
N SER A 80 0.54 10.29 -6.26
CA SER A 80 1.85 10.75 -6.76
C SER A 80 2.56 11.73 -5.82
N ALA A 81 1.85 12.28 -4.83
CA ALA A 81 2.34 13.24 -3.85
C ALA A 81 1.72 12.94 -2.46
N PRO A 82 2.31 13.43 -1.36
CA PRO A 82 1.76 13.27 -0.02
C PRO A 82 0.38 13.95 0.12
N PRO A 83 -0.54 13.38 0.94
CA PRO A 83 -0.44 12.06 1.54
C PRO A 83 -0.52 10.98 0.45
N TYR A 84 0.43 10.03 0.45
CA TYR A 84 0.54 8.97 -0.54
C TYR A 84 -0.54 7.90 -0.33
N GLY A 85 -0.88 7.61 0.93
CA GLY A 85 -1.93 6.66 1.25
C GLY A 85 -3.31 7.20 0.86
N ARG A 86 -4.19 6.32 0.40
CA ARG A 86 -5.54 6.67 -0.10
C ARG A 86 -6.68 6.37 0.89
N GLY A 87 -6.36 5.77 2.04
CA GLY A 87 -7.37 5.34 3.02
C GLY A 87 -8.23 4.18 2.53
N GLU A 88 -9.41 4.01 3.11
CA GLU A 88 -10.36 2.93 2.76
C GLU A 88 -11.13 3.17 1.45
N ASN A 89 -10.97 4.35 0.82
CA ASN A 89 -11.60 4.67 -0.47
C ASN A 89 -10.72 4.20 -1.62
N TYR A 90 -10.96 2.94 -2.02
CA TYR A 90 -10.31 2.25 -3.14
C TYR A 90 -10.33 3.03 -4.46
#